data_AF-A0A3C0ZKJ6-F1
#
_entry.id   AF-A0A3C0ZKJ6-F1
#
_cell.length_a   1.000
_cell.length_b   1.000
_cell.length_c   1.000
_cell.angle_alpha   90.00
_cell.angle_beta   90.00
_cell.angle_gamma   90.00
#
_symmetry.space_group_name_H-M   'P 1'
#
loop_
_entity.id
_entity.type
_entity.pdbx_description
1 polymer ?
#
loop_
_entity_poly.entity_id
_entity_poly.type
_entity_poly.pdbx_seq_one_letter_code
_entity_poly.pdbx_strand_id
1 'polypeptide(L)'
;MIVEYMRQGKSPQEACLMACKRIVEQTKMKRLLDESGRPKFGVNFYAINKKGEYGGASIWSGARFAVNTGEKKSRIEECAYLYKREARR
;
A
#
# COMPACT_ATOMS: atom_id res chain seq x y z
N MET A 1 8.38 -3.57 -10.38
CA MET A 1 8.38 -4.09 -9.01
C MET A 1 7.03 -4.67 -8.60
N ILE A 2 5.95 -3.90 -8.40
CA ILE A 2 4.65 -4.46 -7.98
C ILE A 2 4.13 -5.50 -8.98
N VAL A 3 4.10 -5.14 -10.27
CA VAL A 3 3.70 -6.07 -11.35
C VAL A 3 4.61 -7.29 -11.43
N GLU A 4 5.90 -7.12 -11.10
CA GLU A 4 6.87 -8.23 -11.09
C GLU A 4 6.62 -9.19 -9.92
N TYR A 5 6.30 -8.68 -8.73
CA TYR A 5 5.87 -9.53 -7.62
C TYR A 5 4.57 -10.29 -7.94
N MET A 6 3.62 -9.64 -8.63
CA MET A 6 2.42 -10.33 -9.11
C MET A 6 2.77 -11.39 -10.18
N ARG A 7 3.76 -11.14 -11.05
CA ARG A 7 4.29 -12.14 -11.99
C ARG A 7 4.87 -13.36 -11.25
N GLN A 8 5.46 -13.14 -10.07
CA GLN A 8 5.98 -14.18 -9.17
C GLN A 8 4.89 -14.86 -8.32
N GLY A 9 3.60 -14.61 -8.60
CA GLY A 9 2.48 -15.28 -7.95
C GLY A 9 1.98 -14.61 -6.66
N LYS A 10 2.46 -13.43 -6.31
CA LYS A 10 1.97 -12.67 -5.15
C LYS A 10 0.62 -12.04 -5.43
N SER A 11 -0.23 -11.96 -4.41
CA SER A 11 -1.49 -11.22 -4.56
C SER A 11 -1.22 -9.73 -4.77
N PRO A 12 -2.15 -8.97 -5.39
CA PRO A 12 -1.96 -7.53 -5.58
C PRO A 12 -1.71 -6.77 -4.26
N GLN A 13 -2.40 -7.15 -3.18
CA GLN A 13 -2.20 -6.53 -1.86
C GLN A 13 -0.79 -6.81 -1.31
N GLU A 14 -0.32 -8.07 -1.38
CA GLU A 14 1.03 -8.43 -0.95
C GLU A 14 2.10 -7.71 -1.78
N ALA A 15 1.91 -7.65 -3.10
CA ALA A 15 2.81 -6.96 -4.02
C ALA A 15 2.94 -5.46 -3.70
N CYS A 16 1.81 -4.79 -3.42
CA CYS A 16 1.78 -3.41 -2.96
C CYS A 16 2.49 -3.26 -1.60
N LEU A 17 2.24 -4.16 -0.64
CA LEU A 17 2.85 -4.09 0.70
C LEU A 17 4.37 -4.25 0.63
N MET A 18 4.88 -5.18 -0.20
CA MET A 18 6.32 -5.34 -0.41
C MET A 18 6.95 -4.11 -1.07
N ALA A 19 6.24 -3.44 -1.98
CA ALA A 19 6.70 -2.19 -2.54
C ALA A 19 6.80 -1.08 -1.48
N CYS A 20 5.81 -0.97 -0.60
CA CYS A 20 5.90 -0.07 0.56
C CYS A 20 7.10 -0.41 1.45
N LYS A 21 7.33 -1.70 1.77
CA LYS A 21 8.46 -2.15 2.59
C LYS A 21 9.79 -1.72 1.98
N ARG A 22 9.96 -1.95 0.67
CA ARG A 22 11.17 -1.52 -0.03
C ARG A 22 11.36 -0.01 0.01
N ILE A 23 10.30 0.79 -0.16
CA ILE A 23 10.39 2.25 -0.07
C ILE A 23 10.86 2.69 1.31
N VAL A 24 10.28 2.13 2.38
CA VAL A 24 10.72 2.39 3.76
C VAL A 24 12.19 2.03 3.92
N GLU A 25 12.60 0.82 3.50
CA GLU A 25 13.97 0.35 3.62
C GLU A 25 14.97 1.22 2.86
N GLN A 26 14.60 1.74 1.69
CA GLN A 26 15.46 2.60 0.88
C GLN A 26 15.42 4.08 1.31
N THR A 27 14.51 4.47 2.19
CA THR A 27 14.42 5.84 2.70
C THR A 27 15.45 6.03 3.81
N LYS A 28 16.65 6.51 3.45
CA LYS A 28 17.77 6.70 4.40
C LYS A 28 18.07 8.17 4.71
N MET A 29 17.55 9.12 3.94
CA MET A 29 17.83 10.54 4.15
C MET A 29 17.15 11.02 5.44
N LYS A 30 17.93 11.51 6.42
CA LYS A 30 17.43 11.97 7.73
C LYS A 30 16.26 12.96 7.63
N ARG A 31 16.26 13.87 6.65
CA ARG A 31 15.16 14.83 6.43
C ARG A 31 13.81 14.17 6.09
N LEU A 32 13.83 12.95 5.57
CA LEU A 32 12.64 12.17 5.19
C LEU A 32 12.16 11.25 6.32
N LEU A 33 12.88 11.18 7.45
CA LEU A 33 12.58 10.28 8.55
C LEU A 33 12.04 11.05 9.77
N ASP A 34 11.14 10.41 10.50
CA ASP A 34 10.66 10.82 11.82
C ASP A 34 11.67 10.44 12.92
N GLU A 35 11.38 10.83 14.15
CA GLU A 35 12.22 10.55 15.31
C GLU A 35 12.39 9.04 15.57
N SER A 36 11.43 8.23 15.12
CA SER A 36 11.47 6.76 15.19
C SER A 36 12.11 6.12 13.96
N GLY A 37 12.70 6.89 13.05
CA GLY A 37 13.34 6.38 11.84
C GLY A 37 12.38 5.89 10.75
N ARG A 38 11.09 6.26 10.81
CA ARG A 38 10.06 5.90 9.82
C ARG A 38 9.86 7.05 8.81
N PRO A 39 9.38 6.79 7.58
CA PRO A 39 9.18 7.85 6.59
C PRO A 39 8.14 8.89 7.01
N LYS A 40 8.49 10.18 6.96
CA LYS A 40 7.58 11.33 7.19
C LYS A 40 6.51 11.50 6.09
N PHE A 41 6.63 10.78 4.98
CA PHE A 41 5.73 10.84 3.85
C PHE A 41 4.90 9.56 3.73
N GLY A 42 3.80 9.64 2.97
CA GLY A 42 2.97 8.49 2.62
C GLY A 42 3.14 8.10 1.16
N VAL A 43 3.05 6.80 0.90
CA VAL A 43 2.89 6.24 -0.45
C VAL A 43 1.80 5.20 -0.37
N ASN A 44 0.85 5.26 -1.31
CA ASN A 44 -0.29 4.36 -1.40
C ASN A 44 -0.27 3.72 -2.80
N PHE A 45 -0.41 2.41 -2.85
CA PHE A 45 -0.58 1.65 -4.07
C PHE A 45 -1.90 0.90 -4.06
N TYR A 46 -2.48 0.74 -5.24
CA TYR A 46 -3.56 -0.19 -5.52
C TYR A 46 -3.21 -0.90 -6.83
N ALA A 47 -3.55 -2.18 -6.92
CA ALA A 47 -3.20 -3.01 -8.06
C ALA A 47 -4.32 -4.02 -8.32
N ILE A 48 -4.36 -4.47 -9.57
CA ILE A 48 -5.23 -5.54 -10.07
C ILE A 48 -4.38 -6.46 -10.96
N ASN A 49 -4.70 -7.75 -10.99
CA ASN A 49 -4.03 -8.72 -11.87
C ASN A 49 -4.99 -9.29 -12.93
N LYS A 50 -4.45 -10.15 -13.81
CA LYS A 50 -5.23 -10.77 -14.91
C LYS A 50 -6.34 -11.73 -14.44
N LYS A 51 -6.30 -12.19 -13.18
CA LYS A 51 -7.36 -13.00 -12.58
C LYS A 51 -8.50 -12.15 -12.01
N GLY A 52 -8.38 -10.83 -12.06
CA GLY A 52 -9.34 -9.90 -11.46
C GLY A 52 -9.19 -9.73 -9.94
N GLU A 53 -8.18 -10.37 -9.33
CA GLU A 53 -7.83 -10.09 -7.94
C GLU A 53 -7.30 -8.66 -7.85
N TYR A 54 -7.67 -7.95 -6.78
CA TYR A 54 -7.27 -6.57 -6.54
C TYR A 54 -6.86 -6.38 -5.08
N GLY A 55 -6.15 -5.29 -4.79
CA GLY A 55 -5.76 -4.96 -3.42
C GLY A 55 -4.90 -3.70 -3.38
N GLY A 56 -4.80 -3.11 -2.19
CA GLY A 56 -4.03 -1.90 -1.96
C GLY A 56 -3.20 -1.98 -0.69
N ALA A 57 -2.09 -1.24 -0.67
CA ALA A 57 -1.28 -1.07 0.52
C ALA A 57 -0.72 0.35 0.60
N SER A 58 -0.45 0.81 1.81
CA SER A 58 0.15 2.11 2.08
C SER A 58 1.26 2.03 3.13
N ILE A 59 2.13 3.04 3.15
CA ILE A 59 3.10 3.18 4.24
C ILE A 59 2.37 3.45 5.56
N TRP A 60 1.38 4.33 5.54
CA TRP A 60 0.64 4.77 6.71
C TRP A 60 -0.84 4.36 6.63
N SER A 61 -1.44 3.99 7.76
CA SER A 61 -2.86 3.61 7.85
C SER A 61 -3.81 4.71 7.39
N GLY A 62 -5.02 4.32 7.00
CA GLY A 62 -6.11 5.22 6.61
C GLY A 62 -6.24 5.47 5.11
N ALA A 63 -5.38 4.87 4.29
CA ALA A 63 -5.56 4.85 2.84
C ALA A 63 -6.73 3.93 2.46
N ARG A 64 -7.52 4.37 1.48
CA ARG A 64 -8.68 3.65 0.95
C ARG A 64 -8.72 3.79 -0.57
N PHE A 65 -9.36 2.87 -1.26
CA PHE A 65 -9.59 2.95 -2.70
C PHE A 65 -11.03 2.53 -3.05
N ALA A 66 -11.55 3.08 -4.14
CA ALA A 66 -12.85 2.68 -4.66
C ALA A 66 -12.69 1.46 -5.58
N VAL A 67 -13.60 0.50 -5.46
CA VAL A 67 -13.67 -0.66 -6.36
C VAL A 67 -15.09 -0.83 -6.89
N ASN A 68 -15.17 -1.15 -8.18
CA ASN A 68 -16.38 -1.63 -8.82
C ASN A 68 -16.00 -2.85 -9.67
N THR A 69 -16.70 -3.96 -9.46
CA THR A 69 -16.44 -5.23 -10.17
C THR A 69 -17.49 -5.53 -11.25
N GLY A 70 -18.42 -4.60 -11.51
CA GLY A 70 -19.62 -4.83 -12.34
C GLY A 70 -20.69 -5.71 -11.68
N GLU A 71 -20.28 -6.65 -10.81
CA GLU A 71 -21.17 -7.62 -10.15
C GLU A 71 -21.79 -7.10 -8.84
N LYS A 72 -21.10 -6.17 -8.17
CA LYS A 72 -21.49 -5.62 -6.86
C LYS A 72 -21.55 -4.10 -6.93
N LYS A 73 -22.28 -3.50 -5.98
CA LYS A 73 -22.28 -2.04 -5.79
C LYS A 73 -20.85 -1.55 -5.59
N SER A 74 -20.56 -0.37 -6.17
CA SER A 74 -19.32 0.36 -5.89
C SER A 74 -19.15 0.53 -4.40
N ARG A 75 -17.94 0.29 -3.91
CA ARG A 75 -17.62 0.39 -2.47
C ARG A 75 -16.21 0.91 -2.28
N ILE A 76 -15.95 1.35 -1.06
CA ILE A 76 -14.63 1.77 -0.61
C ILE A 76 -14.00 0.59 0.13
N GLU A 77 -12.81 0.20 -0.27
CA GLU A 77 -12.00 -0.83 0.38
C GLU A 77 -10.82 -0.17 1.11
N GLU A 78 -10.41 -0.78 2.22
CA GLU A 78 -9.25 -0.32 2.99
C GLU A 78 -7.95 -0.86 2.41
N CYS A 79 -6.88 -0.05 2.45
CA CYS A 79 -5.55 -0.52 2.15
C CYS A 79 -4.92 -1.19 3.38
N ALA A 80 -4.16 -2.26 3.14
CA ALA A 80 -3.18 -2.73 4.12
C ALA A 80 -2.14 -1.62 4.41
N TYR A 81 -1.48 -1.65 5.58
CA TYR A 81 -0.50 -0.62 5.92
C TYR A 81 0.70 -1.17 6.70
N LEU A 82 1.81 -0.42 6.68
CA LEU A 82 3.01 -0.74 7.47
C LEU A 82 2.98 -0.09 8.86
N TYR A 83 2.55 1.18 8.94
CA TYR A 83 2.55 1.95 10.17
C TYR A 83 1.17 2.53 10.46
N LYS A 84 0.74 2.44 11.71
CA LYS A 84 -0.49 3.08 12.16
C LYS A 84 -0.23 4.58 12.35
N ARG A 85 -1.08 5.44 11.79
CA ARG A 85 -1.07 6.86 12.13
C ARG A 85 -1.61 7.03 13.54
N GLU A 86 -0.90 7.77 14.36
CA GLU A 86 -1.46 8.28 15.60
C GLU A 86 -2.60 9.23 15.26
N ALA A 87 -3.73 9.09 15.96
CA ALA A 87 -4.86 9.99 15.75
C ALA A 87 -4.39 11.41 16.09
N ARG A 88 -4.57 12.35 15.15
CA ARG A 88 -4.48 13.78 15.49
C ARG A 88 -5.51 14.04 16.59
N ARG A 89 -5.03 14.27 17.82
CA ARG A 89 -5.82 14.96 18.85
C ARG A 89 -6.05 16.40 18.42
#